data_AF-A0A7X5KRU5-F1
#
_entry.id   AF-A0A7X5KRU5-F1
#
_cell.length_a   1.000
_cell.length_b   1.000
_cell.length_c   1.000
_cell.angle_alpha   90.00
_cell.angle_beta   90.00
_cell.angle_gamma   90.00
#
_symmetry.space_group_name_H-M   'P 1'
#
loop_
_entity.id
_entity.type
_entity.pdbx_description
1 polymer ?
#
loop_
_entity_poly.entity_id
_entity_poly.type
_entity_poly.pdbx_seq_one_letter_code
_entity_poly.pdbx_strand_id
1 'polypeptide(L)' 'CLFNATRFVCRWEPSFSEYLSKKCSEGKHYYVAVSHAAKKLVRLIYHLEKTGEVFKSA' A
#
# COMPACT_ATOMS: atom_id res chain seq x y z
N CYS A 1 -6.84 -4.75 11.42
CA CYS A 1 -6.02 -5.76 10.70
C CYS A 1 -5.22 -5.13 9.53
N LEU A 2 -5.88 -4.67 8.46
CA LEU A 2 -5.22 -4.17 7.22
C LEU A 2 -4.30 -2.96 7.39
N PHE A 3 -4.58 -2.06 8.32
CA PHE A 3 -3.75 -0.86 8.53
C PHE A 3 -2.33 -1.20 9.01
N ASN A 4 -2.21 -2.14 9.96
CA ASN A 4 -0.91 -2.61 10.43
C ASN A 4 -0.17 -3.41 9.34
N ALA A 5 -0.88 -4.27 8.61
CA ALA A 5 -0.31 -4.99 7.47
C ALA A 5 0.25 -4.01 6.42
N THR A 6 -0.49 -2.94 6.11
CA THR A 6 -0.05 -1.90 5.17
C THR A 6 1.26 -1.26 5.61
N ARG A 7 1.45 -1.01 6.91
CA ARG A 7 2.72 -0.45 7.43
C ARG A 7 3.89 -1.40 7.19
N PHE A 8 3.68 -2.71 7.32
CA PHE A 8 4.71 -3.71 6.99
C PHE A 8 4.98 -3.77 5.48
N VAL A 9 3.92 -3.77 4.65
CA VAL A 9 4.08 -3.74 3.19
C VAL A 9 4.84 -2.49 2.76
N CYS A 10 4.49 -1.30 3.26
CA CYS A 10 5.23 -0.06 2.98
C CYS A 10 6.68 -0.07 3.48
N ARG A 11 7.05 -0.97 4.39
CA ARG A 11 8.44 -1.10 4.86
C ARG A 11 9.27 -2.02 3.97
N TRP A 12 8.69 -3.11 3.46
CA TRP A 12 9.42 -4.16 2.76
C TRP A 12 9.25 -4.13 1.24
N GLU A 13 8.13 -3.60 0.74
CA GLU A 13 7.87 -3.47 -0.70
C GLU A 13 8.22 -2.06 -1.20
N PRO A 14 9.25 -1.90 -2.04
CA PRO A 14 9.73 -0.59 -2.49
C PRO A 14 8.63 0.26 -3.16
N SER A 15 7.77 -0.35 -3.97
CA SER A 15 6.69 0.37 -4.66
C SER A 15 5.65 0.97 -3.69
N PHE A 16 5.42 0.33 -2.55
CA PHE A 16 4.54 0.83 -1.50
C PHE A 16 5.25 1.84 -0.59
N SER A 17 6.55 1.68 -0.37
CA SER A 17 7.39 2.65 0.34
C SER A 17 7.42 3.99 -0.40
N GLU A 18 7.71 3.96 -1.70
CA GLU A 18 7.72 5.15 -2.55
C GLU A 18 6.33 5.81 -2.59
N TYR A 19 5.27 5.01 -2.70
CA TYR A 19 3.91 5.52 -2.66
C TYR A 19 3.59 6.21 -1.33
N LEU A 20 3.98 5.62 -0.19
CA LEU A 20 3.81 6.23 1.13
C LEU A 20 4.61 7.54 1.24
N SER A 21 5.87 7.54 0.81
CA SER A 21 6.74 8.72 0.79
C SER A 21 6.11 9.85 -0.02
N LYS A 22 5.64 9.55 -1.24
CA LYS A 22 4.90 10.50 -2.08
C LYS A 22 3.68 11.06 -1.34
N LYS A 23 2.89 10.21 -0.68
CA LYS A 23 1.71 10.68 0.08
C LYS A 23 2.07 11.54 1.28
N CYS A 24 3.19 11.30 1.96
CA CYS A 24 3.70 12.19 2.99
C CYS A 24 4.16 13.54 2.40
N SER A 25 4.89 13.52 1.27
CA SER A 25 5.37 14.74 0.59
C SER A 25 4.24 15.61 0.01
N GLU A 26 3.05 15.05 -0.21
CA GLU A 26 1.82 15.80 -0.53
C GLU A 26 1.26 16.58 0.70
N GLY A 27 1.97 16.61 1.84
CA GLY A 27 1.56 17.33 3.06
C GLY A 27 0.61 16.55 3.96
N LYS A 28 0.39 15.26 3.71
CA LYS A 28 -0.53 14.44 4.51
C LYS A 28 0.15 13.93 5.76
N HIS A 29 -0.58 13.97 6.88
CA HIS A 29 -0.13 13.33 8.11
C HIS A 29 0.15 11.84 7.87
N TYR A 30 1.20 11.30 8.50
CA TYR A 30 1.68 9.93 8.25
C TYR A 30 0.55 8.88 8.27
N TYR A 31 -0.32 8.90 9.28
CA TYR A 31 -1.43 7.93 9.36
C TYR A 31 -2.49 8.12 8.27
N VAL A 32 -2.67 9.33 7.76
CA VAL A 32 -3.52 9.60 6.58
C VAL A 32 -2.84 9.07 5.32
N ALA A 33 -1.53 9.26 5.17
CA ALA A 33 -0.77 8.68 4.07
C ALA A 33 -0.82 7.14 4.09
N VAL A 34 -0.74 6.51 5.26
CA VAL A 34 -0.93 5.05 5.42
C VAL A 34 -2.35 4.62 5.06
N SER A 35 -3.40 5.40 5.35
CA SER A 35 -4.76 5.05 4.93
C SER A 35 -4.93 5.07 3.40
N HIS A 36 -4.23 5.98 2.71
CA HIS A 36 -4.14 5.97 1.24
C HIS A 36 -3.44 4.70 0.73
N ALA A 37 -2.31 4.31 1.34
CA ALA A 37 -1.61 3.09 1.00
C ALA A 37 -2.47 1.83 1.26
N ALA A 38 -3.23 1.82 2.36
CA ALA A 38 -4.14 0.72 2.68
C ALA A 38 -5.24 0.58 1.63
N LYS A 39 -5.81 1.71 1.18
CA LYS A 39 -6.78 1.72 0.07
C LYS A 39 -6.17 1.22 -1.24
N LYS A 40 -4.87 1.44 -1.48
CA LYS A 40 -4.15 0.88 -2.63
C LYS A 40 -3.97 -0.63 -2.48
N LEU A 41 -3.57 -1.10 -1.30
CA LEU A 41 -3.38 -2.51 -0.99
C LEU A 41 -4.66 -3.33 -1.16
N VAL A 42 -5.79 -2.85 -0.64
CA VAL A 42 -7.09 -3.54 -0.79
C VAL A 42 -7.47 -3.71 -2.25
N ARG A 43 -7.24 -2.69 -3.10
CA ARG A 43 -7.52 -2.78 -4.54
C ARG A 43 -6.62 -3.79 -5.25
N LEU A 44 -5.35 -3.86 -4.86
CA LEU A 44 -4.42 -4.84 -5.40
C LEU A 44 -4.84 -6.26 -5.03
N ILE A 45 -5.11 -6.53 -3.75
CA ILE A 45 -5.59 -7.85 -3.31
C ILE A 45 -6.87 -8.23 -4.05
N TYR A 46 -7.85 -7.33 -4.12
CA TYR A 46 -9.09 -7.58 -4.84
C TYR A 46 -8.87 -7.90 -6.33
N HIS A 47 -7.94 -7.21 -6.98
CA HIS A 47 -7.61 -7.48 -8.38
C HIS A 47 -7.02 -8.87 -8.56
N LEU A 48 -6.01 -9.24 -7.75
CA LEU A 48 -5.34 -10.54 -7.78
C LEU A 48 -6.34 -11.68 -7.53
N GLU A 49 -7.19 -11.55 -6.51
CA GLU A 49 -8.23 -12.55 -6.21
C GLU A 49 -9.24 -12.69 -7.34
N LYS A 50 -9.60 -11.57 -7.99
CA LYS A 50 -10.57 -11.57 -9.09
C LYS A 50 -10.01 -12.17 -10.38
N THR A 51 -8.73 -11.98 -10.67
CA THR A 51 -8.08 -12.46 -11.90
C THR A 51 -7.37 -13.81 -11.71
N GLY A 52 -7.17 -14.26 -10.48
CA GLY A 52 -6.32 -15.42 -10.17
C GLY A 52 -4.83 -15.15 -10.36
N GLU A 53 -4.43 -13.88 -10.49
CA GLU A 53 -3.02 -13.51 -10.64
C GLU A 53 -2.26 -13.61 -9.31
N VAL A 54 -0.99 -14.00 -9.40
CA VAL A 54 -0.08 -13.98 -8.24
C VAL A 54 0.59 -12.62 -8.16
N PHE A 55 0.75 -12.11 -6.94
CA PHE A 55 1.48 -10.87 -6.72
C PHE A 55 2.91 -10.97 -7.28
N LYS A 56 3.31 -9.95 -8.07
CA LYS A 56 4.67 -9.80 -8.57
C LYS A 56 5.25 -8.53 -7.96
N SER A 57 6.31 -8.68 -7.17
CA SER A 57 7.07 -7.53 -6.69
C SER A 57 7.78 -6.86 -7.87
N ALA A 58 7.94 -5.54 -7.79
CA ALA A 58 8.52 -4.71 -8.85
C ALA A 58 10.04 -4.64 -8.73
#